data_AF-A0A562ZES7-F1
#
_entry.id   AF-A0A562ZES7-F1
#
_cell.length_a   1.000
_cell.length_b   1.000
_cell.length_c   1.000
_cell.angle_alpha   90.00
_cell.angle_beta   90.00
_cell.angle_gamma   90.00
#
_symmetry.space_group_name_H-M   'P 1'
#
loop_
_entity.id
_entity.type
_entity.pdbx_description
1 polymer ?
#
loop_
_entity_poly.entity_id
_entity_poly.type
_entity_poly.pdbx_seq_one_letter_code
_entity_poly.pdbx_strand_id
1 'polypeptide(L)'
;MKETVSKGLRFCAAAAALLGMAWITTACGGSDNNDDPALQAAIEAAERAAPAGKRPIVETHIHFWQTSRPGGVPWPTAAEGPIFRDVLPPEYSAFAKSQGVVAAGIVEASGIVADNQWILDLVKNDPFYSFFVGNLEIGSPTFTADLARFAADPRFVGIRGYLTGPAEGITLTTAQLTNLRDLADRGMTLDLISRGTKNPKSQVQALCTAVPNLRIIIDHLGGASGQAVNATWEADIRRLASACPNMYMKFSSFYDMYAPGDVVFASPTDLASYKPHFDVLMSAFGADRLIWGSNWPVIELHGTFAAQIAIAEAYLAPMGAGVRDKVMFKNALAFYRRVKK
;
A
#
# COMPACT_ATOMS: atom_id res chain seq x y z
N MET A 1 58.95 -36.81 -17.22
CA MET A 1 58.95 -36.03 -15.96
C MET A 1 58.45 -34.63 -16.31
N LYS A 2 57.44 -34.12 -15.59
CA LYS A 2 56.54 -32.95 -15.88
C LYS A 2 55.39 -33.27 -16.83
N GLU A 3 54.19 -33.66 -16.36
CA GLU A 3 53.12 -32.88 -15.69
C GLU A 3 52.43 -31.80 -16.54
N THR A 4 51.20 -32.16 -16.95
CA THR A 4 49.92 -31.43 -16.83
C THR A 4 49.76 -30.06 -17.50
N VAL A 5 48.75 -29.96 -18.39
CA VAL A 5 47.49 -29.19 -18.21
C VAL A 5 46.83 -29.04 -19.59
N SER A 6 45.75 -29.79 -19.81
CA SER A 6 44.74 -29.51 -20.83
C SER A 6 43.51 -28.99 -20.10
N LYS A 7 43.23 -27.68 -20.21
CA LYS A 7 42.05 -27.04 -19.62
C LYS A 7 40.84 -27.32 -20.50
N GLY A 8 39.92 -28.13 -19.99
CA GLY A 8 38.57 -28.26 -20.52
C GLY A 8 37.77 -26.98 -20.30
N LEU A 9 37.21 -26.45 -21.38
CA LEU A 9 36.24 -25.37 -21.37
C LEU A 9 34.85 -25.98 -21.12
N ARG A 10 34.39 -25.98 -19.87
CA ARG A 10 33.00 -26.31 -19.53
C ARG A 10 32.16 -25.04 -19.66
N PHE A 11 31.26 -25.01 -20.64
CA PHE A 11 30.12 -24.11 -20.65
C PHE A 11 29.22 -24.45 -19.45
N CYS A 12 29.20 -23.59 -18.44
CA CYS A 12 28.12 -23.57 -17.46
C CYS A 12 27.07 -22.58 -17.95
N ALA A 13 25.96 -23.11 -18.46
CA ALA A 13 24.69 -22.41 -18.48
C ALA A 13 24.30 -22.09 -17.03
N ALA A 14 24.40 -20.83 -16.63
CA ALA A 14 23.83 -20.37 -15.37
C ALA A 14 22.34 -20.15 -15.59
N ALA A 15 21.56 -21.07 -15.03
CA ALA A 15 20.12 -21.10 -15.04
C ALA A 15 19.51 -19.88 -14.37
N ALA A 16 18.41 -19.39 -14.96
CA ALA A 16 17.46 -18.51 -14.33
C ALA A 16 16.79 -19.21 -13.14
N ALA A 17 17.04 -18.70 -11.93
CA ALA A 17 16.25 -18.98 -10.74
C ALA A 17 16.59 -17.95 -9.66
N LEU A 18 15.96 -16.78 -9.70
CA LEU A 18 15.91 -15.85 -8.57
C LEU A 18 14.56 -15.14 -8.61
N LEU A 19 13.84 -15.24 -7.49
CA LEU A 19 12.54 -14.64 -7.16
C LEU A 19 11.30 -15.43 -7.61
N GLY A 20 11.15 -16.64 -7.09
CA GLY A 20 9.86 -17.22 -6.77
C GLY A 20 9.73 -17.35 -5.25
N MET A 21 9.28 -16.29 -4.56
CA MET A 21 8.92 -16.41 -3.14
C MET A 21 7.59 -17.15 -3.03
N ALA A 22 7.65 -18.46 -2.79
CA ALA A 22 6.51 -19.24 -2.34
C ALA A 22 6.28 -18.96 -0.85
N TRP A 23 5.18 -18.27 -0.53
CA TRP A 23 4.74 -18.01 0.83
C TRP A 23 4.32 -19.33 1.50
N ILE A 24 5.13 -19.84 2.42
CA ILE A 24 4.80 -21.02 3.24
C ILE A 24 3.80 -20.59 4.31
N THR A 25 2.64 -21.23 4.32
CA THR A 25 1.61 -21.06 5.36
C THR A 25 2.07 -21.74 6.65
N THR A 26 2.21 -20.99 7.73
CA THR A 26 2.36 -21.56 9.08
C THR A 26 1.26 -21.01 9.96
N ALA A 27 0.42 -21.90 10.49
CA ALA A 27 -0.58 -21.59 11.50
C ALA A 27 0.04 -21.82 12.88
N CYS A 28 0.04 -20.79 13.74
CA CYS A 28 -0.04 -20.89 15.20
C CYS A 28 -0.23 -19.49 15.80
N GLY A 29 -1.08 -19.41 16.82
CA GLY A 29 -1.65 -18.16 17.33
C GLY A 29 -0.76 -17.34 18.27
N GLY A 30 -1.14 -16.06 18.38
CA GLY A 30 -1.04 -15.23 19.58
C GLY A 30 0.30 -15.17 20.32
N SER A 31 1.29 -14.53 19.73
CA SER A 31 2.33 -13.74 20.43
C SER A 31 2.94 -12.78 19.41
N ASP A 32 3.63 -11.73 19.87
CA ASP A 32 4.15 -10.62 19.08
C ASP A 32 4.60 -11.01 17.65
N ASN A 33 4.10 -10.28 16.65
CA ASN A 33 4.35 -10.54 15.22
C ASN A 33 5.84 -10.65 14.83
N ASN A 34 6.76 -10.27 15.73
CA ASN A 34 8.21 -10.34 15.53
C ASN A 34 8.77 -11.77 15.48
N ASP A 35 8.06 -12.79 15.94
CA ASP A 35 8.59 -14.16 15.96
C ASP A 35 8.24 -14.99 14.71
N ASP A 36 7.53 -14.43 13.71
CA ASP A 36 7.24 -15.12 12.46
C ASP A 36 8.49 -15.20 11.55
N PRO A 37 9.05 -16.40 11.30
CA PRO A 37 10.26 -16.56 10.48
C PRO A 37 10.09 -16.06 9.04
N ALA A 38 8.88 -16.13 8.47
CA ALA A 38 8.61 -15.66 7.11
C ALA A 38 8.67 -14.14 7.03
N LEU A 39 8.14 -13.45 8.05
CA LEU A 39 8.24 -11.99 8.15
C LEU A 39 9.68 -11.54 8.36
N GLN A 40 10.45 -12.22 9.23
CA GLN A 40 11.86 -11.91 9.43
C GLN A 40 12.67 -12.11 8.15
N ALA A 41 12.45 -13.21 7.42
CA ALA A 41 13.11 -13.43 6.14
C ALA A 41 12.78 -12.34 5.10
N ALA A 42 11.53 -11.85 5.07
CA ALA A 42 11.12 -10.74 4.20
C ALA A 42 11.80 -9.42 4.60
N ILE A 43 11.91 -9.13 5.90
CA ILE A 43 12.62 -7.96 6.43
C ILE A 43 14.09 -7.98 6.03
N GLU A 44 14.77 -9.10 6.26
CA GLU A 44 16.18 -9.23 5.89
C GLU A 44 16.39 -9.15 4.37
N ALA A 45 15.46 -9.71 3.58
CA ALA A 45 15.52 -9.61 2.12
C ALA A 45 15.41 -8.15 1.66
N ALA A 46 14.50 -7.38 2.26
CA ALA A 46 14.38 -5.95 2.00
C ALA A 46 15.66 -5.18 2.38
N GLU A 47 16.23 -5.47 3.55
CA GLU A 47 17.49 -4.86 4.01
C GLU A 47 18.66 -5.18 3.06
N ARG A 48 18.77 -6.42 2.57
CA ARG A 48 19.79 -6.83 1.57
C ARG A 48 19.57 -6.19 0.19
N ALA A 49 18.32 -5.92 -0.18
CA ALA A 49 17.99 -5.32 -1.47
C ALA A 49 18.21 -3.80 -1.51
N ALA A 50 18.37 -3.15 -0.36
CA ALA A 50 18.59 -1.72 -0.29
C ALA A 50 19.94 -1.32 -0.93
N PRO A 51 19.99 -0.24 -1.74
CA PRO A 51 21.26 0.27 -2.26
C PRO A 51 22.24 0.62 -1.14
N ALA A 52 23.54 0.49 -1.40
CA ALA A 52 24.58 0.84 -0.43
C ALA A 52 24.40 2.27 0.11
N GLY A 53 24.40 2.40 1.44
CA GLY A 53 24.18 3.68 2.12
C GLY A 53 22.71 4.14 2.20
N LYS A 54 21.75 3.35 1.71
CA LYS A 54 20.31 3.61 1.86
C LYS A 54 19.66 2.59 2.78
N ARG A 55 18.59 3.01 3.45
CA ARG A 55 17.68 2.10 4.18
C ARG A 55 16.52 1.71 3.25
N PRO A 56 16.00 0.48 3.35
CA PRO A 56 14.93 0.02 2.46
C PRO A 56 13.65 0.82 2.64
N ILE A 57 12.91 0.99 1.55
CA ILE A 57 11.55 1.53 1.53
C ILE A 57 10.66 0.51 0.82
N VAL A 58 9.51 0.21 1.40
CA VAL A 58 8.45 -0.50 0.68
C VAL A 58 7.40 0.52 0.31
N GLU A 59 7.26 0.77 -0.99
CA GLU A 59 6.15 1.56 -1.51
C GLU A 59 4.87 0.76 -1.38
N THR A 60 3.79 1.39 -0.93
CA THR A 60 2.54 0.68 -0.62
C THR A 60 1.30 1.29 -1.23
N HIS A 61 1.43 2.36 -2.02
CA HIS A 61 0.31 3.04 -2.64
C HIS A 61 0.75 3.66 -3.97
N ILE A 62 0.78 2.85 -5.03
CA ILE A 62 0.92 3.34 -6.41
C ILE A 62 -0.22 2.85 -7.28
N HIS A 63 -0.36 3.47 -8.45
CA HIS A 63 -1.37 3.12 -9.42
C HIS A 63 -0.73 2.95 -10.80
N PHE A 64 -1.32 2.05 -11.59
CA PHE A 64 -1.03 1.93 -13.02
C PHE A 64 -2.33 1.97 -13.80
N TRP A 65 -2.25 2.56 -14.98
CA TRP A 65 -3.33 2.60 -15.95
C TRP A 65 -2.76 2.82 -17.34
N GLN A 66 -3.54 2.45 -18.35
CA GLN A 66 -3.17 2.67 -19.73
C GLN A 66 -4.35 3.31 -20.44
N THR A 67 -4.32 4.64 -20.61
CA THR A 67 -5.41 5.38 -21.26
C THR A 67 -5.52 5.00 -22.74
N SER A 68 -4.43 4.53 -23.37
CA SER A 68 -4.39 4.08 -24.75
C SER A 68 -4.95 2.68 -25.01
N ARG A 69 -5.23 1.89 -23.95
CA ARG A 69 -5.67 0.48 -24.12
C ARG A 69 -7.10 0.41 -24.71
N PRO A 70 -7.44 -0.64 -25.47
CA PRO A 70 -8.82 -0.86 -25.91
C PRO A 70 -9.80 -0.87 -24.72
N GLY A 71 -10.86 -0.07 -24.80
CA GLY A 71 -11.82 0.14 -23.71
C GLY A 71 -11.44 1.23 -22.70
N GLY A 72 -10.21 1.76 -22.76
CA GLY A 72 -9.75 2.89 -21.95
C GLY A 72 -9.76 2.62 -20.45
N VAL A 73 -9.83 3.70 -19.66
CA VAL A 73 -9.96 3.68 -18.20
C VAL A 73 -11.04 4.68 -17.77
N PRO A 74 -11.78 4.41 -16.69
CA PRO A 74 -12.79 5.34 -16.18
C PRO A 74 -12.17 6.59 -15.52
N TRP A 75 -10.96 6.46 -15.01
CA TRP A 75 -10.15 7.51 -14.41
C TRP A 75 -8.65 7.13 -14.56
N PRO A 76 -7.72 8.08 -14.74
CA PRO A 76 -7.94 9.53 -14.88
C PRO A 76 -8.63 9.91 -16.19
N THR A 77 -9.12 11.14 -16.24
CA THR A 77 -9.70 11.81 -17.42
C THR A 77 -8.83 13.01 -17.81
N ALA A 78 -9.15 13.67 -18.93
CA ALA A 78 -8.45 14.89 -19.35
C ALA A 78 -8.49 16.02 -18.28
N ALA A 79 -9.42 15.99 -17.33
CA ALA A 79 -9.51 16.98 -16.25
C ALA A 79 -8.32 16.91 -15.30
N GLU A 80 -7.74 15.73 -15.10
CA GLU A 80 -6.56 15.52 -14.23
C GLU A 80 -5.24 15.87 -14.93
N GLY A 81 -5.28 16.42 -16.14
CA GLY A 81 -4.14 17.04 -16.82
C GLY A 81 -2.94 16.09 -16.99
N PRO A 82 -1.79 16.35 -16.34
CA PRO A 82 -0.53 15.64 -16.61
C PRO A 82 -0.55 14.14 -16.32
N ILE A 83 -1.49 13.66 -15.50
CA ILE A 83 -1.61 12.22 -15.21
C ILE A 83 -2.56 11.49 -16.17
N PHE A 84 -3.24 12.20 -17.08
CA PHE A 84 -4.06 11.61 -18.15
C PHE A 84 -3.21 11.11 -19.32
N ARG A 85 -2.48 10.03 -19.06
CA ARG A 85 -1.54 9.37 -19.97
C ARG A 85 -1.38 7.91 -19.59
N ASP A 86 -0.64 7.15 -20.39
CA ASP A 86 -0.20 5.83 -19.97
C ASP A 86 0.78 5.95 -18.80
N VAL A 87 0.56 5.15 -17.76
CA VAL A 87 1.34 5.09 -16.53
C VAL A 87 1.60 3.61 -16.26
N LEU A 88 2.85 3.19 -16.54
CA LEU A 88 3.22 1.77 -16.64
C LEU A 88 4.50 1.45 -15.85
N PRO A 89 4.75 0.16 -15.53
CA PRO A 89 5.86 -0.25 -14.68
C PRO A 89 7.25 0.29 -15.03
N PRO A 90 7.68 0.35 -16.31
CA PRO A 90 9.02 0.82 -16.65
C PRO A 90 9.31 2.26 -16.22
N GLU A 91 8.29 3.12 -16.21
CA GLU A 91 8.42 4.53 -15.81
C GLU A 91 8.67 4.65 -14.29
N TYR A 92 7.95 3.85 -13.51
CA TYR A 92 8.07 3.87 -12.05
C TYR A 92 9.35 3.19 -11.55
N SER A 93 9.64 2.00 -12.07
CA SER A 93 10.64 1.09 -11.50
C SER A 93 12.04 1.69 -11.37
N ALA A 94 12.55 2.31 -12.44
CA ALA A 94 13.92 2.82 -12.44
C ALA A 94 14.10 3.97 -11.46
N PHE A 95 13.16 4.92 -11.47
CA PHE A 95 13.17 6.06 -10.59
C PHE A 95 12.95 5.66 -9.11
N ALA A 96 11.97 4.81 -8.82
CA ALA A 96 11.68 4.36 -7.45
C ALA A 96 12.88 3.63 -6.81
N LYS A 97 13.52 2.72 -7.55
CA LYS A 97 14.73 2.02 -7.09
C LYS A 97 15.87 2.99 -6.78
N SER A 98 16.03 4.04 -7.60
CA SER A 98 17.03 5.09 -7.34
C SER A 98 16.79 5.84 -6.02
N GLN A 99 15.54 5.88 -5.53
CA GLN A 99 15.17 6.51 -4.26
C GLN A 99 15.31 5.57 -3.06
N GLY A 100 15.61 4.29 -3.26
CA GLY A 100 15.75 3.30 -2.18
C GLY A 100 14.51 2.43 -1.98
N VAL A 101 13.53 2.49 -2.89
CA VAL A 101 12.40 1.56 -2.91
C VAL A 101 12.89 0.18 -3.32
N VAL A 102 12.63 -0.81 -2.48
CA VAL A 102 13.05 -2.21 -2.70
C VAL A 102 11.90 -3.11 -3.14
N ALA A 103 10.67 -2.71 -2.84
CA ALA A 103 9.45 -3.36 -3.31
C ALA A 103 8.31 -2.34 -3.38
N ALA A 104 7.33 -2.59 -4.25
CA ALA A 104 6.18 -1.74 -4.44
C ALA A 104 4.87 -2.52 -4.42
N GLY A 105 3.83 -1.88 -3.88
CA GLY A 105 2.46 -2.34 -3.83
C GLY A 105 1.55 -1.49 -4.69
N ILE A 106 0.80 -2.13 -5.57
CA ILE A 106 -0.17 -1.45 -6.45
C ILE A 106 -1.53 -1.40 -5.74
N VAL A 107 -2.23 -0.29 -5.84
CA VAL A 107 -3.62 -0.13 -5.41
C VAL A 107 -4.45 0.15 -6.65
N GLU A 108 -5.64 -0.43 -6.71
CA GLU A 108 -6.59 -0.23 -7.80
C GLU A 108 -6.85 1.27 -8.09
N ALA A 109 -7.10 1.56 -9.37
CA ALA A 109 -7.45 2.90 -9.86
C ALA A 109 -8.75 2.87 -10.69
N SER A 110 -9.54 1.81 -10.59
CA SER A 110 -10.69 1.53 -11.45
C SER A 110 -11.65 0.54 -10.81
N GLY A 111 -12.95 0.79 -10.97
CA GLY A 111 -14.03 -0.11 -10.57
C GLY A 111 -14.26 -1.31 -11.49
N ILE A 112 -13.53 -1.41 -12.61
CA ILE A 112 -13.72 -2.49 -13.57
C ILE A 112 -13.05 -3.76 -13.05
N VAL A 113 -13.84 -4.80 -12.76
CA VAL A 113 -13.33 -6.07 -12.20
C VAL A 113 -12.22 -6.71 -13.06
N ALA A 114 -12.31 -6.57 -14.38
CA ALA A 114 -11.29 -7.10 -15.31
C ALA A 114 -9.92 -6.41 -15.16
N ASP A 115 -9.86 -5.17 -14.64
CA ASP A 115 -8.61 -4.45 -14.43
C ASP A 115 -7.74 -5.11 -13.37
N ASN A 116 -8.34 -5.84 -12.42
CA ASN A 116 -7.58 -6.63 -11.47
C ASN A 116 -6.69 -7.66 -12.19
N GLN A 117 -7.23 -8.38 -13.18
CA GLN A 117 -6.45 -9.35 -13.94
C GLN A 117 -5.38 -8.66 -14.79
N TRP A 118 -5.75 -7.53 -15.42
CA TRP A 118 -4.82 -6.77 -16.24
C TRP A 118 -3.60 -6.30 -15.44
N ILE A 119 -3.79 -5.79 -14.22
CA ILE A 119 -2.68 -5.39 -13.33
C ILE A 119 -1.82 -6.60 -12.94
N LEU A 120 -2.44 -7.71 -12.53
CA LEU A 120 -1.70 -8.93 -12.16
C LEU A 120 -0.84 -9.45 -13.32
N ASP A 121 -1.39 -9.42 -14.54
CA ASP A 121 -0.70 -9.84 -15.76
C ASP A 121 0.41 -8.86 -16.14
N LEU A 122 0.17 -7.55 -15.98
CA LEU A 122 1.10 -6.46 -16.28
C LEU A 122 2.42 -6.62 -15.53
N VAL A 123 2.37 -7.10 -14.27
CA VAL A 123 3.56 -7.21 -13.40
C VAL A 123 3.98 -8.65 -13.09
N LYS A 124 3.43 -9.65 -13.79
CA LYS A 124 3.67 -11.09 -13.51
C LYS A 124 5.13 -11.54 -13.52
N ASN A 125 5.98 -10.85 -14.28
CA ASN A 125 7.39 -11.18 -14.44
C ASN A 125 8.32 -10.24 -13.68
N ASP A 126 7.78 -9.33 -12.86
CA ASP A 126 8.58 -8.37 -12.10
C ASP A 126 8.30 -8.47 -10.58
N PRO A 127 9.17 -9.15 -9.82
CA PRO A 127 9.00 -9.36 -8.38
C PRO A 127 9.14 -8.05 -7.57
N PHE A 128 9.55 -6.95 -8.19
CA PHE A 128 9.52 -5.64 -7.55
C PHE A 128 8.10 -5.24 -7.13
N TYR A 129 7.09 -5.65 -7.90
CA TYR A 129 5.68 -5.45 -7.57
C TYR A 129 5.16 -6.62 -6.74
N SER A 130 5.43 -6.53 -5.45
CA SER A 130 5.26 -7.64 -4.50
C SER A 130 3.81 -7.88 -4.06
N PHE A 131 2.94 -6.87 -4.18
CA PHE A 131 1.53 -6.99 -3.86
C PHE A 131 0.63 -6.03 -4.64
N PHE A 132 -0.65 -6.36 -4.68
CA PHE A 132 -1.72 -5.63 -5.34
C PHE A 132 -2.98 -5.66 -4.47
N VAL A 133 -3.54 -4.48 -4.21
CA VAL A 133 -4.83 -4.27 -3.57
C VAL A 133 -5.84 -3.95 -4.67
N GLY A 134 -6.72 -4.90 -4.98
CA GLY A 134 -7.66 -4.79 -6.09
C GLY A 134 -8.97 -4.09 -5.76
N ASN A 135 -9.90 -4.10 -6.71
CA ASN A 135 -11.26 -3.60 -6.52
C ASN A 135 -12.28 -4.72 -6.70
N LEU A 136 -13.19 -4.90 -5.74
CA LEU A 136 -14.35 -5.77 -5.86
C LEU A 136 -15.55 -5.09 -5.23
N GLU A 137 -16.73 -5.27 -5.83
CA GLU A 137 -17.97 -4.71 -5.31
C GLU A 137 -18.41 -5.47 -4.06
N ILE A 138 -18.14 -4.90 -2.89
CA ILE A 138 -18.52 -5.47 -1.60
C ILE A 138 -20.05 -5.48 -1.50
N GLY A 139 -20.62 -6.68 -1.52
CA GLY A 139 -22.06 -6.92 -1.45
C GLY A 139 -22.63 -7.55 -2.71
N SER A 140 -21.87 -7.52 -3.81
CA SER A 140 -22.25 -8.18 -5.06
C SER A 140 -22.38 -9.71 -4.89
N PRO A 141 -23.34 -10.36 -5.58
CA PRO A 141 -23.43 -11.81 -5.64
C PRO A 141 -22.18 -12.51 -6.22
N THR A 142 -21.36 -11.80 -7.00
CA THR A 142 -20.13 -12.36 -7.60
C THR A 142 -18.90 -12.22 -6.71
N PHE A 143 -18.98 -11.44 -5.63
CA PHE A 143 -17.83 -11.06 -4.80
C PHE A 143 -16.98 -12.26 -4.37
N THR A 144 -17.59 -13.30 -3.79
CA THR A 144 -16.87 -14.48 -3.29
C THR A 144 -16.16 -15.24 -4.42
N ALA A 145 -16.79 -15.34 -5.59
CA ALA A 145 -16.20 -16.01 -6.75
C ALA A 145 -15.04 -15.20 -7.33
N ASP A 146 -15.21 -13.89 -7.47
CA ASP A 146 -14.15 -12.98 -7.94
C ASP A 146 -12.98 -12.93 -6.95
N LEU A 147 -13.26 -12.85 -5.64
CA LEU A 147 -12.25 -12.89 -4.59
C LEU A 147 -11.46 -14.20 -4.64
N ALA A 148 -12.13 -15.36 -4.79
CA ALA A 148 -11.47 -16.65 -4.92
C ALA A 148 -10.58 -16.72 -6.18
N ARG A 149 -11.08 -16.20 -7.31
CA ARG A 149 -10.33 -16.14 -8.57
C ARG A 149 -9.04 -15.32 -8.41
N PHE A 150 -9.13 -14.08 -7.93
CA PHE A 150 -7.94 -13.22 -7.83
C PHE A 150 -7.02 -13.62 -6.69
N ALA A 151 -7.55 -14.18 -5.60
CA ALA A 151 -6.75 -14.70 -4.50
C ALA A 151 -5.87 -15.91 -4.90
N ALA A 152 -6.13 -16.55 -6.04
CA ALA A 152 -5.24 -17.58 -6.58
C ALA A 152 -3.83 -17.04 -6.92
N ASP A 153 -3.72 -15.76 -7.25
CA ASP A 153 -2.42 -15.08 -7.38
C ASP A 153 -1.99 -14.56 -6.01
N PRO A 154 -0.84 -14.98 -5.44
CA PRO A 154 -0.42 -14.57 -4.10
C PRO A 154 -0.20 -13.06 -3.94
N ARG A 155 0.00 -12.31 -5.04
CA ARG A 155 0.19 -10.86 -5.02
C ARG A 155 -1.11 -10.11 -4.72
N PHE A 156 -2.29 -10.68 -4.94
CA PHE A 156 -3.58 -10.01 -4.70
C PHE A 156 -3.91 -9.92 -3.19
N VAL A 157 -3.28 -9.06 -2.40
CA VAL A 157 -3.29 -9.16 -0.93
C VAL A 157 -4.56 -8.67 -0.24
N GLY A 158 -5.41 -7.93 -0.97
CA GLY A 158 -6.60 -7.31 -0.40
C GLY A 158 -7.41 -6.56 -1.44
N ILE A 159 -8.39 -5.81 -0.98
CA ILE A 159 -9.21 -4.93 -1.81
C ILE A 159 -9.28 -3.52 -1.24
N ARG A 160 -9.54 -2.54 -2.09
CA ARG A 160 -9.84 -1.17 -1.69
C ARG A 160 -11.35 -1.01 -1.50
N GLY A 161 -11.75 -0.45 -0.36
CA GLY A 161 -13.14 -0.23 0.01
C GLY A 161 -13.51 1.25 0.01
N TYR A 162 -14.77 1.52 -0.35
CA TYR A 162 -15.35 2.87 -0.44
C TYR A 162 -16.51 2.99 0.55
N LEU A 163 -16.40 3.88 1.53
CA LEU A 163 -17.51 4.17 2.46
C LEU A 163 -18.60 5.02 1.79
N THR A 164 -18.19 5.89 0.87
CA THR A 164 -19.07 6.68 0.01
C THR A 164 -18.48 6.75 -1.39
N GLY A 165 -19.30 6.68 -2.45
CA GLY A 165 -18.80 6.71 -3.82
C GLY A 165 -19.83 6.30 -4.87
N PRO A 166 -19.37 6.06 -6.12
CA PRO A 166 -20.24 5.69 -7.25
C PRO A 166 -20.94 4.32 -7.09
N ALA A 167 -20.38 3.41 -6.29
CA ALA A 167 -21.05 2.19 -5.84
C ALA A 167 -21.78 2.44 -4.51
N GLU A 168 -22.77 1.59 -4.18
CA GLU A 168 -23.35 1.56 -2.83
C GLU A 168 -22.22 1.35 -1.82
N GLY A 169 -21.83 2.40 -1.09
CA GLY A 169 -20.71 2.34 -0.17
C GLY A 169 -20.89 1.24 0.89
N ILE A 170 -19.85 1.01 1.68
CA ILE A 170 -19.94 0.03 2.77
C ILE A 170 -20.91 0.57 3.84
N THR A 171 -22.11 -0.01 3.88
CA THR A 171 -23.21 0.29 4.81
C THR A 171 -23.47 -0.84 5.80
N LEU A 172 -22.66 -1.91 5.76
CA LEU A 172 -22.70 -3.07 6.65
C LEU A 172 -23.98 -3.91 6.53
N THR A 173 -24.53 -4.03 5.32
CA THR A 173 -25.60 -4.99 5.05
C THR A 173 -25.12 -6.43 5.32
N THR A 174 -26.04 -7.37 5.49
CA THR A 174 -25.69 -8.79 5.70
C THR A 174 -24.77 -9.33 4.59
N ALA A 175 -25.03 -8.98 3.32
CA ALA A 175 -24.18 -9.40 2.20
C ALA A 175 -22.76 -8.81 2.30
N GLN A 176 -22.65 -7.52 2.63
CA GLN A 176 -21.35 -6.87 2.81
C GLN A 176 -20.58 -7.46 4.00
N LEU A 177 -21.24 -7.72 5.12
CA LEU A 177 -20.62 -8.34 6.30
C LEU A 177 -20.12 -9.76 5.99
N THR A 178 -20.87 -10.56 5.24
CA THR A 178 -20.40 -11.88 4.77
C THR A 178 -19.14 -11.76 3.92
N ASN A 179 -19.13 -10.84 2.96
CA ASN A 179 -17.98 -10.60 2.08
C ASN A 179 -16.73 -10.11 2.83
N LEU A 180 -16.91 -9.19 3.78
CA LEU A 180 -15.82 -8.66 4.61
C LEU A 180 -15.27 -9.71 5.57
N ARG A 181 -16.11 -10.63 6.06
CA ARG A 181 -15.66 -11.78 6.86
C ARG A 181 -14.88 -12.79 6.01
N ASP A 182 -15.33 -13.10 4.79
CA ASP A 182 -14.58 -13.93 3.83
C ASP A 182 -13.18 -13.35 3.54
N LEU A 183 -13.10 -12.03 3.37
CA LEU A 183 -11.82 -11.31 3.22
C LEU A 183 -10.92 -11.50 4.46
N ALA A 184 -11.47 -11.35 5.67
CA ALA A 184 -10.74 -11.53 6.92
C ALA A 184 -10.28 -12.99 7.14
N ASP A 185 -11.13 -13.97 6.85
CA ASP A 185 -10.85 -15.41 7.01
C ASP A 185 -9.75 -15.88 6.05
N ARG A 186 -9.64 -15.25 4.87
CA ARG A 186 -8.53 -15.45 3.93
C ARG A 186 -7.23 -14.78 4.35
N GLY A 187 -7.24 -14.02 5.45
CA GLY A 187 -6.10 -13.25 5.91
C GLY A 187 -5.76 -12.08 4.99
N MET A 188 -6.74 -11.51 4.28
CA MET A 188 -6.53 -10.41 3.34
C MET A 188 -6.81 -9.06 4.00
N THR A 189 -6.45 -7.96 3.33
CA THR A 189 -6.58 -6.59 3.86
C THR A 189 -7.69 -5.80 3.19
N LEU A 190 -8.18 -4.79 3.91
CA LEU A 190 -9.06 -3.76 3.37
C LEU A 190 -8.39 -2.39 3.48
N ASP A 191 -8.15 -1.76 2.34
CA ASP A 191 -7.64 -0.40 2.26
C ASP A 191 -8.83 0.55 2.08
N LEU A 192 -9.11 1.40 3.07
CA LEU A 192 -10.22 2.34 3.02
C LEU A 192 -9.73 3.67 2.45
N ILE A 193 -10.24 4.02 1.26
CA ILE A 193 -9.97 5.34 0.69
C ILE A 193 -10.42 6.43 1.67
N SER A 194 -9.54 7.42 1.89
CA SER A 194 -9.87 8.57 2.71
C SER A 194 -9.43 9.85 2.03
N ARG A 195 -10.38 10.49 1.34
CA ARG A 195 -10.18 11.79 0.73
C ARG A 195 -11.39 12.68 1.01
N GLY A 196 -11.15 13.85 1.62
CA GLY A 196 -12.21 14.77 2.03
C GLY A 196 -13.28 14.07 2.87
N THR A 197 -14.56 14.28 2.51
CA THR A 197 -15.71 13.69 3.20
C THR A 197 -15.99 12.23 2.83
N LYS A 198 -15.21 11.62 1.93
CA LYS A 198 -15.49 10.27 1.42
C LYS A 198 -15.25 9.13 2.42
N ASN A 199 -14.80 9.46 3.63
CA ASN A 199 -14.47 8.51 4.68
C ASN A 199 -15.02 8.99 6.03
N PRO A 200 -16.33 8.83 6.28
CA PRO A 200 -16.93 9.18 7.56
C PRO A 200 -16.32 8.30 8.65
N LYS A 201 -15.63 8.94 9.60
CA LYS A 201 -14.84 8.26 10.64
C LYS A 201 -15.71 7.47 11.62
N SER A 202 -17.01 7.75 11.69
CA SER A 202 -17.99 6.94 12.42
C SER A 202 -18.27 5.60 11.71
N GLN A 203 -18.37 5.58 10.39
CA GLN A 203 -18.58 4.36 9.60
C GLN A 203 -17.32 3.48 9.60
N VAL A 204 -16.12 4.07 9.58
CA VAL A 204 -14.86 3.31 9.78
C VAL A 204 -14.90 2.56 11.12
N GLN A 205 -15.31 3.23 12.20
CA GLN A 205 -15.41 2.58 13.52
C GLN A 205 -16.46 1.46 13.50
N ALA A 206 -17.64 1.71 12.92
CA ALA A 206 -18.69 0.71 12.82
C ALA A 206 -18.19 -0.56 12.09
N LEU A 207 -17.44 -0.38 11.00
CA LEU A 207 -16.83 -1.46 10.24
C LEU A 207 -15.80 -2.24 11.07
N CYS A 208 -14.87 -1.55 11.73
CA CYS A 208 -13.84 -2.22 12.54
C CYS A 208 -14.45 -3.00 13.72
N THR A 209 -15.55 -2.51 14.30
CA THR A 209 -16.29 -3.21 15.35
C THR A 209 -17.07 -4.41 14.79
N ALA A 210 -17.66 -4.29 13.60
CA ALA A 210 -18.47 -5.35 13.01
C ALA A 210 -17.65 -6.54 12.49
N VAL A 211 -16.40 -6.29 12.07
CA VAL A 211 -15.46 -7.31 11.58
C VAL A 211 -14.08 -7.13 12.25
N PRO A 212 -13.95 -7.43 13.56
CA PRO A 212 -12.77 -7.07 14.36
C PRO A 212 -11.47 -7.78 13.94
N ASN A 213 -11.59 -8.88 13.20
CA ASN A 213 -10.46 -9.63 12.66
C ASN A 213 -9.97 -9.12 11.30
N LEU A 214 -10.73 -8.22 10.63
CA LEU A 214 -10.31 -7.65 9.37
C LEU A 214 -9.19 -6.64 9.60
N ARG A 215 -8.07 -6.82 8.90
CA ARG A 215 -6.98 -5.85 8.90
C ARG A 215 -7.36 -4.70 7.99
N ILE A 216 -7.49 -3.52 8.58
CA ILE A 216 -7.95 -2.32 7.89
C ILE A 216 -6.80 -1.30 7.90
N ILE A 217 -6.59 -0.62 6.79
CA ILE A 217 -5.74 0.57 6.72
C ILE A 217 -6.55 1.74 6.16
N ILE A 218 -6.43 2.91 6.77
CA ILE A 218 -7.03 4.14 6.25
C ILE A 218 -6.00 4.84 5.37
N ASP A 219 -6.38 5.18 4.13
CA ASP A 219 -5.51 5.87 3.19
C ASP A 219 -5.24 7.34 3.58
N HIS A 220 -4.17 7.91 3.02
CA HIS A 220 -3.95 9.36 2.87
C HIS A 220 -4.16 10.21 4.14
N LEU A 221 -3.43 9.88 5.22
CA LEU A 221 -3.49 10.58 6.51
C LEU A 221 -4.92 10.70 7.08
N GLY A 222 -5.81 9.77 6.72
CA GLY A 222 -7.19 9.79 7.16
C GLY A 222 -7.96 11.02 6.66
N GLY A 223 -7.57 11.60 5.53
CA GLY A 223 -8.24 12.77 4.95
C GLY A 223 -7.97 14.07 5.68
N ALA A 224 -6.77 14.22 6.24
CA ALA A 224 -6.28 15.49 6.78
C ALA A 224 -6.40 16.61 5.73
N SER A 225 -6.63 17.84 6.17
CA SER A 225 -6.74 18.99 5.27
C SER A 225 -6.33 20.29 5.94
N GLY A 226 -5.79 21.20 5.13
CA GLY A 226 -5.31 22.51 5.55
C GLY A 226 -3.95 22.48 6.25
N GLN A 227 -3.42 23.67 6.47
CA GLN A 227 -2.14 23.87 7.18
C GLN A 227 -2.30 23.63 8.70
N ALA A 228 -3.39 24.12 9.28
CA ALA A 228 -3.70 23.93 10.69
C ALA A 228 -4.48 22.62 10.89
N VAL A 229 -4.16 21.91 11.98
CA VAL A 229 -4.86 20.67 12.35
C VAL A 229 -6.32 20.99 12.64
N ASN A 230 -7.23 20.36 11.90
CA ASN A 230 -8.65 20.40 12.19
C ASN A 230 -8.95 19.58 13.47
N ALA A 231 -9.57 20.22 14.47
CA ALA A 231 -9.85 19.58 15.76
C ALA A 231 -10.77 18.36 15.66
N THR A 232 -11.75 18.38 14.74
CA THR A 232 -12.64 17.24 14.50
C THR A 232 -11.87 16.06 13.90
N TRP A 233 -11.02 16.32 12.90
CA TRP A 233 -10.15 15.30 12.33
C TRP A 233 -9.25 14.68 13.39
N GLU A 234 -8.57 15.49 14.21
CA GLU A 234 -7.71 14.99 15.29
C GLU A 234 -8.49 14.11 16.28
N ALA A 235 -9.64 14.57 16.76
CA ALA A 235 -10.49 13.82 17.68
C ALA A 235 -10.93 12.48 17.06
N ASP A 236 -11.32 12.48 15.79
CA ASP A 236 -11.72 11.27 15.07
C ASP A 236 -10.57 10.28 14.88
N ILE A 237 -9.38 10.75 14.50
CA ILE A 237 -8.18 9.92 14.35
C ILE A 237 -7.81 9.28 15.69
N ARG A 238 -7.78 10.05 16.78
CA ARG A 238 -7.48 9.52 18.12
C ARG A 238 -8.50 8.49 18.58
N ARG A 239 -9.80 8.79 18.39
CA ARG A 239 -10.90 7.85 18.69
C ARG A 239 -10.73 6.54 17.92
N LEU A 240 -10.50 6.62 16.62
CA LEU A 240 -10.30 5.46 15.75
C LEU A 240 -9.09 4.63 16.15
N ALA A 241 -7.95 5.28 16.44
CA ALA A 241 -6.74 4.60 16.85
C ALA A 241 -6.91 3.83 18.18
N SER A 242 -7.77 4.33 19.08
CA SER A 242 -8.12 3.70 20.35
C SER A 242 -9.18 2.59 20.19
N ALA A 243 -10.20 2.80 19.35
CA ALA A 243 -11.31 1.87 19.21
C ALA A 243 -11.00 0.67 18.29
N CYS A 244 -10.07 0.85 17.34
CA CYS A 244 -9.71 -0.15 16.34
C CYS A 244 -8.21 -0.52 16.46
N PRO A 245 -7.82 -1.42 17.39
CA PRO A 245 -6.41 -1.73 17.65
C PRO A 245 -5.70 -2.41 16.45
N ASN A 246 -6.45 -3.12 15.60
CA ASN A 246 -5.95 -3.80 14.40
C ASN A 246 -5.86 -2.88 13.16
N MET A 247 -6.15 -1.59 13.32
CA MET A 247 -6.21 -0.65 12.21
C MET A 247 -4.91 0.12 12.07
N TYR A 248 -4.50 0.28 10.81
CA TYR A 248 -3.32 1.00 10.39
C TYR A 248 -3.72 2.33 9.73
N MET A 249 -2.74 3.23 9.61
CA MET A 249 -2.88 4.49 8.91
C MET A 249 -1.80 4.59 7.84
N LYS A 250 -2.19 4.92 6.60
CA LYS A 250 -1.23 5.30 5.59
C LYS A 250 -0.63 6.65 5.93
N PHE A 251 0.68 6.66 6.07
CA PHE A 251 1.53 7.84 6.05
C PHE A 251 1.84 8.18 4.58
N SER A 252 0.81 8.62 3.83
CA SER A 252 0.87 8.88 2.39
C SER A 252 0.12 10.15 1.97
N SER A 253 0.29 10.59 0.73
CA SER A 253 -0.45 11.73 0.14
C SER A 253 -0.41 13.00 0.98
N PHE A 254 0.78 13.37 1.45
CA PHE A 254 0.94 14.55 2.32
C PHE A 254 0.39 15.82 1.66
N TYR A 255 0.56 15.91 0.35
CA TYR A 255 0.21 17.06 -0.45
C TYR A 255 -1.30 17.25 -0.66
N ASP A 256 -2.08 16.16 -0.71
CA ASP A 256 -3.55 16.19 -0.86
C ASP A 256 -4.24 16.99 0.26
N MET A 257 -3.54 17.21 1.38
CA MET A 257 -4.05 18.05 2.48
C MET A 257 -4.24 19.51 2.07
N TYR A 258 -3.42 20.04 1.18
CA TYR A 258 -3.44 21.45 0.79
C TYR A 258 -4.40 21.74 -0.38
N ALA A 259 -4.54 20.78 -1.28
CA ALA A 259 -5.48 20.83 -2.38
C ALA A 259 -6.21 19.48 -2.48
N PRO A 260 -7.32 19.32 -1.73
CA PRO A 260 -8.10 18.10 -1.80
C PRO A 260 -8.63 17.88 -3.22
N GLY A 261 -8.29 16.74 -3.82
CA GLY A 261 -8.70 16.37 -5.17
C GLY A 261 -7.51 16.15 -6.11
N ASP A 262 -7.80 15.69 -7.32
CA ASP A 262 -6.81 15.44 -8.36
C ASP A 262 -6.62 16.69 -9.23
N VAL A 263 -6.25 17.80 -8.57
CA VAL A 263 -5.99 19.09 -9.21
C VAL A 263 -4.52 19.45 -9.11
N VAL A 264 -3.99 20.14 -10.11
CA VAL A 264 -2.60 20.60 -10.09
C VAL A 264 -2.45 21.72 -9.06
N PHE A 265 -1.54 21.52 -8.10
CA PHE A 265 -1.26 22.50 -7.04
C PHE A 265 0.20 22.41 -6.59
N ALA A 266 0.87 23.53 -6.35
CA ALA A 266 2.23 23.51 -5.83
C ALA A 266 2.22 23.41 -4.29
N SER A 267 2.39 22.21 -3.75
CA SER A 267 2.40 22.03 -2.29
C SER A 267 3.70 22.50 -1.64
N PRO A 268 3.66 22.88 -0.35
CA PRO A 268 4.86 23.09 0.44
C PRO A 268 5.82 21.89 0.39
N THR A 269 7.12 22.16 0.52
CA THR A 269 8.15 21.11 0.48
C THR A 269 8.91 20.97 1.80
N ASP A 270 8.59 21.83 2.78
CA ASP A 270 9.20 21.82 4.10
C ASP A 270 8.44 20.90 5.07
N LEU A 271 9.16 20.34 6.03
CA LEU A 271 8.57 19.48 7.06
C LEU A 271 7.59 20.23 7.98
N ALA A 272 7.82 21.51 8.27
CA ALA A 272 7.01 22.25 9.24
C ALA A 272 5.55 22.38 8.79
N SER A 273 5.32 22.43 7.48
CA SER A 273 4.00 22.40 6.84
C SER A 273 3.19 21.12 7.09
N TYR A 274 3.83 19.99 7.43
CA TYR A 274 3.15 18.70 7.62
C TYR A 274 3.24 18.17 9.05
N LYS A 275 4.29 18.56 9.78
CA LYS A 275 4.63 18.05 11.10
C LYS A 275 3.45 18.01 12.08
N PRO A 276 2.58 19.04 12.20
CA PRO A 276 1.46 19.00 13.14
C PRO A 276 0.52 17.81 12.93
N HIS A 277 0.24 17.46 11.67
CA HIS A 277 -0.63 16.32 11.34
C HIS A 277 0.10 15.00 11.57
N PHE A 278 1.39 14.94 11.25
CA PHE A 278 2.22 13.78 11.51
C PHE A 278 2.31 13.47 13.01
N ASP A 279 2.43 14.50 13.86
CA ASP A 279 2.46 14.36 15.32
C ASP A 279 1.15 13.75 15.85
N VAL A 280 0.00 14.14 15.30
CA VAL A 280 -1.29 13.52 15.64
C VAL A 280 -1.30 12.03 15.28
N LEU A 281 -0.88 11.69 14.06
CA LEU A 281 -0.84 10.29 13.63
C LEU A 281 0.15 9.45 14.45
N MET A 282 1.37 9.95 14.67
CA MET A 282 2.39 9.27 15.45
C MET A 282 1.95 9.09 16.91
N SER A 283 1.31 10.10 17.51
CA SER A 283 0.78 10.01 18.87
C SER A 283 -0.40 9.04 18.98
N ALA A 284 -1.29 9.00 17.99
CA ALA A 284 -2.51 8.20 18.04
C ALA A 284 -2.25 6.73 17.67
N PHE A 285 -1.58 6.50 16.54
CA PHE A 285 -1.36 5.15 16.00
C PHE A 285 -0.06 4.52 16.50
N GLY A 286 0.96 5.33 16.79
CA GLY A 286 2.30 4.86 17.11
C GLY A 286 3.06 4.35 15.88
N ALA A 287 4.37 4.17 16.04
CA ALA A 287 5.25 3.72 14.96
C ALA A 287 4.88 2.34 14.39
N ASP A 288 4.19 1.50 15.16
CA ASP A 288 3.81 0.13 14.77
C ASP A 288 2.59 0.07 13.82
N ARG A 289 1.86 1.18 13.65
CA ARG A 289 0.62 1.19 12.84
C ARG A 289 0.60 2.26 11.74
N LEU A 290 1.73 2.92 11.50
CA LEU A 290 1.90 3.81 10.35
C LEU A 290 2.61 3.07 9.21
N ILE A 291 2.15 3.25 7.98
CA ILE A 291 2.75 2.64 6.78
C ILE A 291 2.92 3.69 5.70
N TRP A 292 4.14 3.91 5.24
CA TRP A 292 4.44 4.89 4.19
C TRP A 292 3.96 4.44 2.80
N GLY A 293 3.52 5.38 1.97
CA GLY A 293 3.32 5.19 0.53
C GLY A 293 3.24 6.55 -0.19
N SER A 294 3.53 6.61 -1.48
CA SER A 294 3.67 7.89 -2.18
C SER A 294 2.39 8.43 -2.79
N ASN A 295 1.46 7.55 -3.20
CA ASN A 295 0.35 7.86 -4.10
C ASN A 295 0.81 8.20 -5.54
N TRP A 296 1.84 7.53 -6.05
CA TRP A 296 2.33 7.77 -7.42
C TRP A 296 1.38 7.12 -8.45
N PRO A 297 1.11 7.77 -9.60
CA PRO A 297 1.63 9.06 -10.06
C PRO A 297 0.79 10.26 -9.62
N VAL A 298 -0.29 10.08 -8.86
CA VAL A 298 -1.19 11.16 -8.41
C VAL A 298 -0.44 12.26 -7.65
N ILE A 299 0.58 11.86 -6.88
CA ILE A 299 1.51 12.77 -6.20
C ILE A 299 2.10 13.84 -7.13
N GLU A 300 2.28 13.56 -8.42
CA GLU A 300 2.86 14.48 -9.41
C GLU A 300 1.97 15.70 -9.71
N LEU A 301 0.69 15.63 -9.34
CA LEU A 301 -0.20 16.79 -9.37
C LEU A 301 0.19 17.85 -8.34
N HIS A 302 0.85 17.43 -7.25
CA HIS A 302 1.01 18.26 -6.07
C HIS A 302 2.46 18.55 -5.68
N GLY A 303 3.38 17.68 -6.08
CA GLY A 303 4.78 17.74 -5.71
C GLY A 303 5.58 16.60 -6.33
N THR A 304 6.73 16.28 -5.74
CA THR A 304 7.59 15.21 -6.26
C THR A 304 7.70 14.05 -5.28
N PHE A 305 7.84 12.85 -5.82
CA PHE A 305 8.08 11.64 -5.05
C PHE A 305 9.32 11.74 -4.16
N ALA A 306 10.43 12.29 -4.68
CA ALA A 306 11.66 12.47 -3.92
C ALA A 306 11.47 13.46 -2.75
N ALA A 307 10.73 14.55 -2.95
CA ALA A 307 10.44 15.51 -1.88
C ALA A 307 9.57 14.89 -0.77
N GLN A 308 8.58 14.06 -1.11
CA GLN A 308 7.75 13.40 -0.12
C GLN A 308 8.55 12.41 0.74
N ILE A 309 9.46 11.64 0.13
CA ILE A 309 10.42 10.79 0.88
C ILE A 309 11.27 11.66 1.80
N ALA A 310 11.83 12.77 1.31
CA ALA A 310 12.67 13.65 2.11
C ALA A 310 11.93 14.22 3.34
N ILE A 311 10.65 14.59 3.18
CA ILE A 311 9.78 15.05 4.27
C ILE A 311 9.58 13.92 5.30
N ALA A 312 9.27 12.70 4.84
CA ALA A 312 9.07 11.54 5.71
C ALA A 312 10.35 11.19 6.49
N GLU A 313 11.49 11.13 5.82
CA GLU A 313 12.79 10.84 6.44
C GLU A 313 13.18 11.92 7.46
N ALA A 314 12.99 13.20 7.13
CA ALA A 314 13.26 14.30 8.05
C ALA A 314 12.37 14.23 9.31
N TYR A 315 11.12 13.82 9.18
CA TYR A 315 10.21 13.63 10.31
C TYR A 315 10.64 12.48 11.23
N LEU A 316 11.04 11.36 10.64
CA LEU A 316 11.33 10.11 11.36
C LEU A 316 12.76 10.07 11.92
N ALA A 317 13.71 10.81 11.34
CA ALA A 317 15.12 10.78 11.74
C ALA A 317 15.35 11.03 13.25
N PRO A 318 14.71 12.03 13.90
CA PRO A 318 14.88 12.26 15.34
C PRO A 318 14.35 11.12 16.23
N MET A 319 13.49 10.25 15.69
CA MET A 319 12.89 9.11 16.41
C MET A 319 13.74 7.84 16.32
N GLY A 320 14.81 7.87 15.51
CA GLY A 320 15.76 6.77 15.35
C GLY A 320 15.38 5.74 14.29
N ALA A 321 16.38 4.98 13.86
CA ALA A 321 16.28 4.03 12.74
C ALA A 321 15.20 2.96 12.93
N GLY A 322 14.98 2.50 14.17
CA GLY A 322 13.96 1.49 14.47
C GLY A 322 12.54 1.97 14.20
N VAL A 323 12.21 3.22 14.57
CA VAL A 323 10.90 3.83 14.28
C VAL A 323 10.75 4.06 12.79
N ARG A 324 11.77 4.64 12.15
CA ARG A 324 11.79 4.87 10.71
C ARG A 324 11.53 3.57 9.94
N ASP A 325 12.21 2.49 10.30
CA ASP A 325 12.09 1.21 9.60
C ASP A 325 10.70 0.59 9.72
N LYS A 326 10.05 0.72 10.89
CA LYS A 326 8.65 0.32 11.07
C LYS A 326 7.76 1.02 10.04
N VAL A 327 7.81 2.36 10.01
CA VAL A 327 6.94 3.18 9.15
C VAL A 327 7.26 3.00 7.66
N MET A 328 8.54 2.99 7.29
CA MET A 328 8.97 3.03 5.89
C MET A 328 8.99 1.65 5.20
N PHE A 329 9.03 0.54 5.94
CA PHE A 329 8.96 -0.78 5.29
C PHE A 329 8.47 -1.97 6.14
N LYS A 330 8.85 -2.11 7.42
CA LYS A 330 8.57 -3.34 8.18
C LYS A 330 7.07 -3.56 8.41
N ASN A 331 6.33 -2.50 8.71
CA ASN A 331 4.89 -2.59 8.91
C ASN A 331 4.16 -2.96 7.60
N ALA A 332 4.65 -2.53 6.44
CA ALA A 332 4.10 -2.92 5.14
C ALA A 332 4.20 -4.43 4.92
N LEU A 333 5.37 -5.02 5.19
CA LEU A 333 5.60 -6.46 5.08
C LEU A 333 4.71 -7.27 6.04
N ALA A 334 4.48 -6.74 7.26
CA ALA A 334 3.61 -7.37 8.24
C ALA A 334 2.11 -7.22 7.93
N PHE A 335 1.70 -6.07 7.37
CA PHE A 335 0.30 -5.76 7.07
C PHE A 335 -0.18 -6.46 5.80
N TYR A 336 0.60 -6.45 4.72
CA TYR A 336 0.17 -6.99 3.43
C TYR A 336 0.47 -8.48 3.23
N ARG A 337 1.19 -9.15 4.15
CA ARG A 337 1.30 -10.63 4.10
C ARG A 337 -0.08 -11.28 4.28
N ARG A 338 -0.39 -12.33 3.54
CA ARG A 338 -1.60 -13.13 3.76
C ARG A 338 -1.35 -14.16 4.87
N VAL A 339 -1.93 -13.96 6.04
CA VAL A 339 -1.86 -14.91 7.15
C VAL A 339 -3.23 -15.56 7.31
N LYS A 340 -3.37 -16.80 6.86
CA LYS A 340 -4.59 -17.58 7.16
C LYS A 340 -4.60 -17.86 8.66
N LYS A 341 -5.70 -17.52 9.33
CA LYS A 341 -5.92 -17.89 10.73
C LYS A 341 -6.24 -19.37 10.86
#